data_AF-A0A442HU21-F1
#
_entry.id   AF-A0A442HU21-F1
#
_cell.length_a   1.000
_cell.length_b   1.000
_cell.length_c   1.000
_cell.angle_alpha   90.00
_cell.angle_beta   90.00
_cell.angle_gamma   90.00
#
_symmetry.space_group_name_H-M   'P 1'
#
loop_
_entity.id
_entity.type
_entity.pdbx_description
1 polymer ?
#
loop_
_entity_poly.entity_id
_entity_poly.type
_entity_poly.pdbx_seq_one_letter_code
_entity_poly.pdbx_strand_id
1 'polypeptide(L)'
;NIPAIALSVGPMLNGWHKGKRTGSGTIVWESRQRLSAGEIDYDEFMDIVASSAPSTGYCNTMGTATTMNSLAEALGMQLPGSAAIPAP
;
A
#
# COMPACT_ATOMS: atom_id res chain seq x y z
N ASN A 1 0.71 -10.52 -30.63
CA ASN A 1 -0.05 -11.41 -29.75
C ASN A 1 0.78 -12.67 -29.54
N ILE A 2 1.58 -12.70 -28.48
CA ILE A 2 2.49 -13.81 -28.13
C ILE A 2 2.16 -14.26 -26.69
N PRO A 3 2.50 -15.50 -26.28
CA PRO A 3 2.27 -15.96 -24.92
C PRO A 3 2.88 -15.00 -23.89
N ALA A 4 2.09 -14.62 -22.88
CA ALA A 4 2.50 -13.69 -21.82
C ALA A 4 1.82 -14.06 -20.49
N ILE A 5 2.49 -13.71 -19.39
CA ILE A 5 1.98 -13.87 -18.02
C ILE A 5 2.39 -12.64 -17.21
N ALA A 6 1.50 -12.15 -16.35
CA ALA A 6 1.79 -11.04 -15.45
C ALA A 6 2.25 -11.58 -14.08
N LEU A 7 3.30 -10.97 -13.53
CA LEU A 7 3.87 -11.32 -12.22
C LEU A 7 3.70 -10.14 -11.27
N SER A 8 2.81 -10.29 -10.29
CA SER A 8 2.64 -9.31 -9.21
C SER A 8 3.87 -9.32 -8.30
N VAL A 9 4.37 -8.15 -7.93
CA VAL A 9 5.43 -8.03 -6.92
C VAL A 9 4.89 -8.24 -5.51
N GLY A 10 3.66 -7.80 -5.24
CA GLY A 10 3.01 -7.89 -3.93
C GLY A 10 2.98 -6.56 -3.14
N PRO A 11 2.00 -6.39 -2.22
CA PRO A 11 1.94 -5.24 -1.35
C PRO A 11 3.06 -5.27 -0.30
N MET A 12 3.37 -4.09 0.24
CA MET A 12 4.14 -3.95 1.46
C MET A 12 3.42 -4.60 2.65
N LEU A 13 4.17 -4.90 3.72
CA LEU A 13 3.59 -5.30 5.01
C LEU A 13 2.78 -4.16 5.64
N ASN A 14 2.00 -4.50 6.65
CA ASN A 14 1.24 -3.51 7.42
C ASN A 14 2.18 -2.54 8.16
N GLY A 15 1.97 -1.24 7.95
CA GLY A 15 2.63 -0.17 8.71
C GLY A 15 1.98 0.05 10.08
N TRP A 16 2.77 0.52 11.04
CA TRP A 16 2.32 0.80 12.40
C TRP A 16 2.97 2.06 12.97
N HIS A 17 2.16 2.94 13.57
CA HIS A 17 2.63 4.10 14.32
C HIS A 17 1.88 4.18 15.66
N LYS A 18 2.61 4.17 16.78
CA LYS A 18 2.04 4.22 18.15
C LYS A 18 0.90 3.21 18.37
N GLY A 19 1.06 1.98 17.88
CA GLY A 19 0.08 0.90 18.00
C GLY A 19 -1.14 1.02 17.06
N LYS A 20 -1.19 2.03 16.20
CA LYS A 20 -2.23 2.20 15.17
C LYS A 20 -1.70 1.79 13.81
N ARG A 21 -2.57 1.19 12.98
CA ARG A 21 -2.23 0.79 11.61
C ARG A 21 -2.07 2.02 10.73
N THR A 22 -1.03 2.02 9.90
CA THR A 22 -0.75 3.09 8.94
C THR A 22 -0.75 2.52 7.52
N GLY A 23 -1.89 2.67 6.84
CA GLY A 23 -2.05 2.25 5.45
C GLY A 23 -1.41 3.25 4.50
N SER A 24 -0.55 2.77 3.59
CA SER A 24 0.11 3.58 2.58
C SER A 24 -0.92 4.30 1.69
N GLY A 25 -0.75 5.60 1.51
CA GLY A 25 -1.72 6.47 0.84
C GLY A 25 -2.81 6.99 1.79
N THR A 26 -3.62 6.11 2.40
CA THR A 26 -4.73 6.52 3.29
C THR A 26 -4.24 7.34 4.47
N ILE A 27 -3.16 6.92 5.13
CA ILE A 27 -2.64 7.63 6.30
C ILE A 27 -2.07 9.01 5.95
N VAL A 28 -1.60 9.19 4.71
CA VAL A 28 -1.08 10.48 4.25
C VAL A 28 -2.22 11.49 4.16
N TRP A 29 -3.38 11.08 3.66
CA TRP A 29 -4.57 11.92 3.60
C TRP A 29 -5.08 12.30 4.99
N GLU A 30 -5.21 11.33 5.88
CA GLU A 30 -5.62 11.55 7.27
C GLU A 30 -4.65 12.48 8.00
N SER A 31 -3.34 12.20 7.92
CA SER A 31 -2.32 13.00 8.61
C SER A 31 -2.25 14.42 8.05
N ARG A 32 -2.49 14.61 6.74
CA ARG A 32 -2.56 15.95 6.14
C ARG A 32 -3.74 16.76 6.68
N GLN A 33 -4.88 16.14 6.94
CA GLN A 33 -6.03 16.80 7.58
C GLN A 33 -5.69 17.22 9.02
N ARG A 34 -5.09 16.32 9.79
CA ARG A 34 -4.66 16.58 11.18
C ARG A 34 -3.61 17.68 11.27
N LEU A 35 -2.64 17.68 10.36
CA LEU A 35 -1.62 18.73 10.25
C LEU A 35 -2.27 20.09 9.94
N SER A 36 -3.21 20.13 8.98
CA SER A 36 -3.92 21.36 8.63
C SER A 36 -4.82 21.87 9.77
N ALA A 37 -5.30 20.98 10.64
CA ALA A 37 -6.07 21.33 11.83
C ALA A 37 -5.18 21.76 13.02
N GLY A 38 -3.86 21.65 12.89
CA GLY A 38 -2.91 21.94 13.98
C GLY A 38 -2.89 20.87 15.08
N GLU A 39 -3.42 19.68 14.82
CA GLU A 39 -3.46 18.56 15.79
C GLU A 39 -2.13 17.82 15.89
N ILE A 40 -1.30 17.90 14.84
CA ILE A 40 0.05 17.34 14.77
C ILE A 40 0.98 18.39 14.14
N ASP A 41 2.27 18.30 14.44
CA ASP A 41 3.29 19.08 13.74
C ASP A 41 3.80 18.33 12.50
N TYR A 42 4.71 18.99 11.77
CA TYR A 42 5.28 18.43 10.54
C TYR A 42 6.17 17.20 10.82
N ASP A 43 6.86 17.16 11.96
CA ASP A 43 7.74 16.06 12.31
C ASP A 43 6.92 14.81 12.62
N GLU A 44 5.84 14.93 13.40
CA GLU A 44 4.89 13.85 13.64
C GLU A 44 4.18 13.42 12.34
N PHE A 45 3.84 14.36 11.45
CA PHE A 45 3.31 14.02 10.12
C PHE A 45 4.28 13.12 9.34
N MET A 46 5.57 13.48 9.32
CA MET A 46 6.59 12.72 8.61
C MET A 46 6.81 11.34 9.23
N ASP A 47 6.82 11.23 10.56
CA ASP A 47 6.91 9.95 11.27
C ASP A 47 5.74 9.02 10.95
N ILE A 48 4.51 9.57 10.90
CA ILE A 48 3.32 8.79 10.56
C ILE A 48 3.40 8.33 9.10
N VAL A 49 3.75 9.20 8.15
CA VAL A 49 3.85 8.85 6.73
C VAL A 49 4.93 7.80 6.49
N ALA A 50 6.12 7.97 7.09
CA ALA A 50 7.23 7.02 6.95
C ALA A 50 6.87 5.63 7.48
N SER A 51 6.11 5.55 8.57
CA SER A 51 5.66 4.27 9.14
C SER A 51 4.78 3.43 8.18
N SER A 52 4.20 4.06 7.16
CA SER A 52 3.31 3.40 6.18
C SER A 52 4.03 2.61 5.10
N ALA A 53 5.36 2.71 5.03
CA ALA A 53 6.21 2.00 4.09
C ALA A 53 7.26 1.11 4.81
N PRO A 54 6.82 0.03 5.50
CA PRO A 54 7.70 -0.77 6.36
C PRO A 54 8.55 -1.81 5.63
N SER A 55 8.27 -2.10 4.35
CA SER A 55 8.96 -3.13 3.58
C SER A 55 9.05 -2.77 2.11
N THR A 56 9.74 -3.60 1.32
CA THR A 56 9.59 -3.61 -0.14
C THR A 56 8.17 -4.00 -0.54
N GLY A 57 7.75 -3.62 -1.74
CA GLY A 57 6.40 -3.85 -2.29
C GLY A 57 5.71 -2.54 -2.72
N TYR A 58 4.48 -2.65 -3.22
CA TYR A 58 3.61 -1.49 -3.50
C TYR A 58 2.67 -1.17 -2.33
N CYS A 59 1.89 -0.09 -2.43
CA CYS A 59 0.98 0.36 -1.37
C CYS A 59 0.13 -0.79 -0.78
N ASN A 60 0.14 -0.93 0.54
CA ASN A 60 -0.58 -1.98 1.29
C ASN A 60 -2.08 -1.70 1.49
N THR A 61 -2.62 -0.71 0.80
CA THR A 61 -4.05 -0.38 0.76
C THR A 61 -4.69 -0.91 -0.52
N MET A 62 -6.03 -0.89 -0.61
CA MET A 62 -6.75 -1.12 -1.87
C MET A 62 -6.65 0.10 -2.80
N GLY A 63 -5.42 0.51 -3.10
CA GLY A 63 -5.10 1.54 -4.09
C GLY A 63 -4.97 0.95 -5.49
N THR A 64 -4.48 1.75 -6.44
CA THR A 64 -4.36 1.35 -7.85
C THR A 64 -3.52 0.09 -8.05
N ALA A 65 -2.40 -0.04 -7.33
CA ALA A 65 -1.52 -1.20 -7.49
C ALA A 65 -2.25 -2.51 -7.14
N THR A 66 -2.84 -2.61 -5.94
CA THR A 66 -3.60 -3.80 -5.52
C THR A 66 -4.78 -4.05 -6.46
N THR A 67 -5.52 -3.02 -6.85
CA THR A 67 -6.64 -3.15 -7.81
C THR A 67 -6.19 -3.71 -9.16
N MET A 68 -5.10 -3.20 -9.74
CA MET A 68 -4.61 -3.65 -11.05
C MET A 68 -4.04 -5.07 -11.00
N ASN A 69 -3.38 -5.46 -9.90
CA ASN A 69 -2.94 -6.84 -9.71
C ASN A 69 -4.15 -7.77 -9.53
N SER A 70 -5.17 -7.39 -8.76
CA SER A 70 -6.42 -8.16 -8.66
C SER A 70 -7.13 -8.29 -10.01
N LEU A 71 -7.11 -7.24 -10.83
CA LEU A 71 -7.66 -7.28 -12.19
C LEU A 71 -6.86 -8.21 -13.11
N ALA A 72 -5.53 -8.18 -13.04
CA ALA A 72 -4.69 -9.08 -13.83
C ALA A 72 -4.97 -10.56 -13.48
N GLU A 73 -5.15 -10.88 -12.20
CA GLU A 73 -5.57 -12.21 -11.77
C GLU A 73 -6.98 -12.56 -12.26
N ALA A 74 -7.95 -11.65 -12.09
CA ALA A 74 -9.34 -11.86 -12.52
C ALA A 74 -9.49 -12.04 -14.05
N LEU A 75 -8.63 -11.39 -14.84
CA LEU A 75 -8.56 -11.54 -16.29
C LEU A 75 -7.85 -12.84 -16.73
N GLY A 76 -7.37 -13.66 -15.80
CA GLY A 76 -6.65 -14.90 -16.09
C GLY A 76 -5.22 -14.68 -16.60
N MET A 77 -4.65 -13.50 -16.36
CA MET A 77 -3.28 -13.16 -16.77
C MET A 77 -2.23 -13.54 -15.73
N GLN A 78 -2.64 -14.08 -14.58
CA GLN A 78 -1.78 -14.46 -13.45
C GLN A 78 -2.21 -15.81 -12.87
N LEU A 79 -1.32 -16.45 -12.11
CA LEU A 79 -1.67 -17.64 -11.35
C LEU A 79 -2.62 -17.28 -10.18
N PRO A 80 -3.59 -18.14 -9.82
CA PRO A 80 -4.48 -17.90 -8.69
C PRO A 80 -3.74 -17.59 -7.38
N GLY A 81 -4.21 -16.58 -6.66
CA GLY A 81 -3.62 -16.07 -5.42
C GLY A 81 -2.49 -15.06 -5.62
N SER A 82 -2.01 -14.84 -6.85
CA SER A 82 -0.81 -14.00 -7.08
C SER A 82 -1.02 -12.51 -6.76
N ALA A 83 -2.24 -11.99 -6.80
CA ALA A 83 -2.49 -10.56 -6.62
C ALA A 83 -2.24 -10.04 -5.19
N ALA A 84 -2.26 -10.93 -4.19
CA ALA A 84 -2.34 -10.54 -2.78
C ALA A 84 -1.17 -11.03 -1.90
N ILE A 85 -0.22 -11.79 -2.45
CA ILE A 85 0.94 -12.29 -1.72
C ILE A 85 1.85 -11.08 -1.39
N PRO A 86 2.17 -10.80 -0.11
CA PRO A 86 3.11 -9.74 0.26
C PRO A 86 4.47 -9.92 -0.43
N ALA A 87 5.12 -8.81 -0.75
CA ALA A 87 6.39 -8.86 -1.47
C ALA A 87 7.56 -9.52 -0.70
N PRO A 88 7.71 -9.34 0.64
CA PRO A 88 8.71 -10.04 1.44
C PRO A 88 8.33 -11.49 1.79
#